data_AF-A0A239BP81-F1
#
_entry.id   AF-A0A239BP81-F1
#
_cell.length_a   1.000
_cell.length_b   1.000
_cell.length_c   1.000
_cell.angle_alpha   90.00
_cell.angle_beta   90.00
_cell.angle_gamma   90.00
#
_symmetry.space_group_name_H-M   'P 1'
#
loop_
_entity.id
_entity.type
_entity.pdbx_description
1 polymer ?
#
loop_
_entity_poly.entity_id
_entity_poly.type
_entity_poly.pdbx_seq_one_letter_code
_entity_poly.pdbx_strand_id
1 'polypeptide(L)'
;MMYDPGALETALAAAVGDDPALVTELRSVFLASARGHADALDRAVGASEWRVAAMRLQGLAASFGAVQLMTLAERAVGGVPGDATMLAAIRRAIDSFAA
;
A
#
# COMPACT_ATOMS: atom_id res chain seq x y z
N MET A 1 13.14 -12.45 -0.41
CA MET A 1 13.01 -11.10 -1.01
C MET A 1 13.28 -10.11 0.09
N MET A 2 14.45 -9.45 0.06
CA MET A 2 14.81 -8.43 1.04
C MET A 2 13.87 -7.25 0.83
N TYR A 3 13.09 -6.89 1.85
CA TYR A 3 12.46 -5.58 1.94
C TYR A 3 13.58 -4.55 1.76
N ASP A 4 13.45 -3.63 0.82
CA ASP A 4 14.34 -2.48 0.70
C ASP A 4 13.68 -1.33 1.47
N PRO A 5 13.90 -1.20 2.80
CA PRO A 5 13.36 -0.11 3.59
C PRO A 5 13.76 1.25 3.00
N GLY A 6 14.84 1.32 2.21
CA GLY A 6 15.32 2.55 1.61
C GLY A 6 14.47 3.08 0.46
N ALA A 7 13.75 2.23 -0.28
CA ALA A 7 13.03 2.67 -1.49
C ALA A 7 11.88 3.64 -1.16
N LEU A 8 11.06 3.30 -0.16
CA LEU A 8 9.99 4.18 0.32
C LEU A 8 10.58 5.47 0.91
N GLU A 9 11.60 5.36 1.75
CA GLU A 9 12.25 6.51 2.37
C GLU A 9 12.88 7.47 1.37
N THR A 10 13.53 6.93 0.35
CA THR A 10 14.10 7.72 -0.74
C THR A 10 13.01 8.44 -1.52
N ALA A 11 11.88 7.78 -1.80
CA ALA A 11 10.76 8.40 -2.50
C ALA A 11 10.11 9.52 -1.66
N LEU A 12 9.95 9.30 -0.35
CA LEU A 12 9.42 10.31 0.57
C LEU A 12 10.35 11.51 0.66
N ALA A 13 11.64 11.31 0.94
CA ALA A 13 12.64 12.36 1.01
C ALA A 13 12.78 13.12 -0.33
N ALA A 14 12.68 12.43 -1.46
CA ALA A 14 12.68 13.08 -2.78
C ALA A 14 11.47 14.01 -2.99
N ALA A 15 10.32 13.72 -2.35
CA ALA A 15 9.11 14.51 -2.50
C ALA A 15 9.08 15.75 -1.58
N VAL A 16 9.64 15.66 -0.37
CA VAL A 16 9.57 16.73 0.65
C VAL A 16 10.91 17.40 0.96
N GLY A 17 12.02 16.87 0.44
CA GLY A 17 13.38 17.29 0.76
C GLY A 17 13.95 16.60 2.01
N ASP A 18 15.09 17.11 2.49
CA ASP A 18 15.84 16.59 3.65
C ASP A 18 15.26 17.01 5.01
N ASP A 19 13.98 17.36 5.10
CA ASP A 19 13.31 17.62 6.38
C ASP A 19 12.77 16.30 6.98
N PRO A 20 13.38 15.76 8.05
CA PRO A 20 12.96 14.48 8.62
C PRO A 20 11.55 14.52 9.20
N ALA A 21 11.06 15.69 9.62
CA ALA A 21 9.71 15.86 10.15
C ALA A 21 8.67 15.71 9.03
N LEU A 22 8.92 16.33 7.87
CA LEU A 22 8.04 16.21 6.70
C LEU A 22 8.04 14.79 6.12
N VAL A 23 9.19 14.10 6.12
CA VAL A 23 9.27 12.70 5.70
C VAL A 23 8.39 11.83 6.60
N THR A 24 8.47 12.03 7.92
CA THR A 24 7.65 11.30 8.90
C THR A 24 6.16 11.60 8.73
N GLU A 25 5.80 12.86 8.51
CA GLU A 25 4.42 13.27 8.25
C GLU A 25 3.88 12.61 6.96
N LEU A 26 4.62 12.70 5.86
CA LEU A 26 4.19 12.11 4.58
C LEU A 26 4.09 10.59 4.68
N ARG A 27 5.00 9.93 5.42
CA ARG A 27 4.88 8.50 5.71
C ARG A 27 3.58 8.18 6.45
N SER A 28 3.20 9.00 7.43
CA SER A 28 1.95 8.81 8.18
C SER A 28 0.71 8.93 7.27
N VAL A 29 0.72 9.89 6.33
CA VAL A 29 -0.35 10.09 5.35
C VAL A 29 -0.42 8.92 4.36
N PHE A 30 0.74 8.44 3.88
CA PHE A 30 0.81 7.24 3.04
C PHE A 30 0.21 6.02 3.75
N LEU A 31 0.61 5.77 5.00
CA LEU A 31 0.10 4.67 5.82
C LEU A 31 -1.42 4.75 6.03
N ALA A 32 -1.93 5.94 6.35
CA ALA A 32 -3.37 6.17 6.50
C ALA A 32 -4.13 5.89 5.20
N SER A 33 -3.60 6.34 4.05
CA SER A 33 -4.19 6.09 2.73
C SER A 33 -4.18 4.61 2.36
N ALA A 34 -3.05 3.92 2.57
CA ALA A 34 -2.92 2.49 2.29
C ALA A 34 -3.89 1.65 3.12
N ARG A 35 -4.03 1.96 4.43
CA ARG A 35 -5.02 1.31 5.31
C ARG A 35 -6.45 1.55 4.85
N GLY A 36 -6.78 2.78 4.45
CA GLY A 36 -8.09 3.11 3.89
C GLY A 36 -8.43 2.30 2.64
N HIS A 37 -7.47 2.04 1.75
CA HIS A 37 -7.67 1.17 0.60
C HIS A 37 -7.80 -0.32 0.97
N ALA A 38 -7.05 -0.79 1.96
CA ALA A 38 -7.19 -2.16 2.46
C ALA A 38 -8.57 -2.38 3.10
N ASP A 39 -9.09 -1.40 3.84
CA ASP A 39 -10.45 -1.47 4.40
C ASP A 39 -11.53 -1.37 3.31
N ALA A 40 -11.27 -0.66 2.21
CA ALA A 40 -12.16 -0.65 1.06
C ALA A 40 -12.21 -2.01 0.33
N LEU A 41 -11.08 -2.72 0.25
CA LEU A 41 -11.04 -4.10 -0.25
C LEU A 41 -11.85 -5.04 0.63
N ASP A 42 -11.68 -4.94 1.95
CA ASP A 42 -12.36 -5.77 2.95
C ASP A 42 -13.89 -5.61 2.90
N ARG A 43 -14.37 -4.40 2.60
CA ARG A 43 -15.80 -4.10 2.47
C ARG A 43 -16.38 -4.32 1.06
N ALA A 44 -15.56 -4.64 0.07
CA ALA A 44 -16.05 -4.81 -1.30
C ALA A 44 -16.99 -6.02 -1.39
N VAL A 45 -18.21 -5.78 -1.90
CA VAL A 45 -19.23 -6.83 -2.01
C VAL A 45 -19.09 -7.61 -3.33
N GLY A 46 -18.59 -6.93 -4.37
CA GLY A 46 -18.47 -7.49 -5.71
C GLY A 46 -17.07 -7.41 -6.32
N ALA A 47 -16.87 -8.17 -7.40
CA ALA A 47 -15.60 -8.22 -8.12
C ALA A 47 -15.15 -6.87 -8.70
N SER A 48 -16.10 -6.04 -9.14
CA SER A 48 -15.79 -4.70 -9.64
C SER A 48 -15.26 -3.79 -8.55
N GLU A 49 -15.95 -3.73 -7.40
CA GLU A 49 -15.55 -2.90 -6.24
C GLU A 49 -14.18 -3.33 -5.71
N TRP A 50 -13.97 -4.63 -5.56
CA TRP A 50 -12.70 -5.21 -5.15
C TRP A 50 -11.58 -4.81 -6.10
N ARG A 51 -11.80 -4.98 -7.41
CA ARG A 51 -10.79 -4.65 -8.42
C ARG A 51 -10.43 -3.16 -8.40
N VAL A 52 -11.42 -2.28 -8.25
CA VAL A 52 -11.18 -0.83 -8.15
C VAL A 52 -10.38 -0.49 -6.90
N ALA A 53 -10.72 -1.06 -5.74
CA ALA A 53 -9.98 -0.83 -4.51
C ALA A 53 -8.53 -1.35 -4.61
N ALA A 54 -8.33 -2.53 -5.22
CA ALA A 54 -7.01 -3.10 -5.47
C ALA A 54 -6.17 -2.22 -6.41
N MET A 55 -6.75 -1.73 -7.51
CA MET A 55 -6.06 -0.83 -8.45
C MET A 55 -5.66 0.50 -7.78
N ARG A 56 -6.50 1.04 -6.90
CA ARG A 56 -6.16 2.26 -6.14
C ARG A 56 -4.99 2.03 -5.20
N LEU A 57 -4.99 0.90 -4.47
CA LEU A 57 -3.87 0.50 -3.64
C LEU A 57 -2.58 0.29 -4.45
N GLN A 58 -2.69 -0.35 -5.62
CA GLN A 58 -1.57 -0.57 -6.53
C GLN A 58 -0.97 0.75 -7.01
N GLY A 59 -1.81 1.71 -7.43
CA GLY A 59 -1.37 3.04 -7.87
C GLY A 59 -0.66 3.80 -6.75
N LEU A 60 -1.23 3.81 -5.54
CA LEU A 60 -0.61 4.41 -4.37
C LEU A 60 0.77 3.80 -4.10
N ALA A 61 0.88 2.47 -4.08
CA ALA A 61 2.14 1.79 -3.84
C ALA A 61 3.18 2.10 -4.94
N ALA A 62 2.75 2.18 -6.21
CA ALA A 62 3.63 2.53 -7.33
C ALA A 62 4.21 3.95 -7.20
N SER A 63 3.41 4.93 -6.75
CA SER A 63 3.86 6.33 -6.58
C SER A 63 5.02 6.47 -5.60
N PHE A 64 5.12 5.58 -4.61
CA PHE A 64 6.14 5.61 -3.56
C PHE A 64 7.19 4.49 -3.70
N GLY A 65 7.21 3.76 -4.82
CA GLY A 65 8.16 2.66 -5.01
C GLY A 65 7.99 1.50 -4.02
N ALA A 66 6.80 1.35 -3.41
CA ALA A 66 6.49 0.30 -2.44
C ALA A 66 6.22 -1.04 -3.17
N VAL A 67 7.25 -1.60 -3.81
CA VAL A 67 7.16 -2.72 -4.76
C VAL A 67 6.43 -3.92 -4.18
N GLN A 68 6.70 -4.31 -2.93
CA GLN A 68 6.03 -5.46 -2.32
C GLN A 68 4.51 -5.25 -2.20
N LEU A 69 4.08 -4.07 -1.75
CA LEU A 69 2.66 -3.73 -1.64
C LEU A 69 2.02 -3.62 -3.03
N MET A 70 2.73 -3.05 -4.00
CA MET A 70 2.30 -2.94 -5.39
C MET A 70 2.02 -4.33 -5.99
N THR A 71 2.93 -5.29 -5.82
CA THR A 71 2.76 -6.67 -6.31
C THR A 71 1.60 -7.40 -5.63
N LEU A 72 1.40 -7.21 -4.31
CA LEU A 72 0.25 -7.78 -3.62
C LEU A 72 -1.06 -7.19 -4.13
N ALA A 73 -1.12 -5.87 -4.33
CA ALA A 73 -2.28 -5.20 -4.88
C ALA A 73 -2.58 -5.65 -6.32
N GLU A 74 -1.56 -5.81 -7.17
CA GLU A 74 -1.71 -6.35 -8.53
C GLU A 74 -2.29 -7.77 -8.52
N ARG A 75 -1.82 -8.63 -7.61
CA ARG A 75 -2.41 -9.97 -7.43
C ARG A 75 -3.86 -9.90 -6.97
N ALA A 76 -4.21 -8.94 -6.10
CA ALA A 76 -5.58 -8.71 -5.69
C ALA A 76 -6.47 -8.25 -6.87
N VAL A 77 -5.96 -7.43 -7.80
CA VAL A 77 -6.70 -6.98 -9.01
C VAL A 77 -7.20 -8.17 -9.85
N GLY A 78 -6.40 -9.24 -9.95
CA GLY A 78 -6.76 -10.49 -10.63
C GLY A 78 -7.34 -11.58 -9.74
N GLY A 79 -7.54 -11.31 -8.45
CA GLY A 79 -7.91 -12.29 -7.43
C GLY A 79 -9.41 -12.41 -7.20
N VAL A 80 -9.76 -13.20 -6.17
CA VAL A 80 -11.14 -13.43 -5.74
C VAL A 80 -11.53 -12.37 -4.69
N PRO A 81 -12.68 -11.71 -4.82
CA PRO A 81 -13.19 -10.79 -3.81
C PRO A 81 -13.37 -11.46 -2.45
N GLY A 82 -12.97 -10.78 -1.37
CA GLY A 82 -13.09 -11.30 -0.01
C GLY A 82 -12.05 -12.37 0.35
N ASP A 83 -10.98 -12.54 -0.44
CA ASP A 83 -9.87 -13.43 -0.07
C ASP A 83 -9.18 -12.93 1.21
N ALA A 84 -9.49 -13.58 2.33
CA ALA A 84 -8.94 -13.26 3.64
C ALA A 84 -7.41 -13.42 3.71
N THR A 85 -6.83 -14.34 2.94
CA THR A 85 -5.38 -14.54 2.91
C THR A 85 -4.70 -13.38 2.20
N MET A 86 -5.27 -12.92 1.08
CA MET A 86 -4.79 -11.74 0.37
C MET A 86 -4.89 -10.49 1.24
N LEU A 87 -6.02 -10.27 1.90
CA LEU A 87 -6.22 -9.14 2.82
C LEU A 87 -5.20 -9.15 3.97
N ALA A 88 -4.98 -10.31 4.59
CA ALA A 88 -3.98 -10.44 5.66
C ALA A 88 -2.56 -10.15 5.16
N ALA A 89 -2.21 -10.60 3.95
CA ALA A 89 -0.91 -10.29 3.34
C ALA A 89 -0.73 -8.80 3.06
N ILE A 90 -1.76 -8.14 2.51
CA ILE A 90 -1.77 -6.69 2.27
C ILE A 90 -1.61 -5.91 3.57
N ARG A 91 -2.41 -6.23 4.61
CA ARG A 91 -2.34 -5.55 5.92
C ARG A 91 -0.94 -5.69 6.55
N ARG A 92 -0.36 -6.89 6.52
CA ARG A 92 1.02 -7.12 7.02
C ARG A 92 2.06 -6.31 6.24
N ALA A 93 1.94 -6.23 4.92
CA ALA A 93 2.86 -5.42 4.12
C ALA A 93 2.72 -3.93 4.48
N ILE A 94 1.51 -3.43 4.68
CA ILE A 94 1.27 -2.05 5.13
C ILE A 94 1.91 -1.79 6.50
N ASP A 95 1.70 -2.69 7.47
CA ASP A 95 2.24 -2.53 8.82
C ASP A 95 3.77 -2.60 8.88
N SER A 96 4.42 -3.24 7.90
CA SER A 96 5.88 -3.24 7.80
C SER A 96 6.49 -1.87 7.50
N PHE A 97 5.71 -0.93 6.94
CA PHE A 97 6.14 0.47 6.73
C PHE A 97 5.97 1.34 7.99
N ALA A 98 5.31 0.83 9.02
CA ALA A 98 5.12 1.53 10.30
C ALA A 98 6.20 1.16 11.34
N ALA A 99 7.00 0.12 11.09
CA ALA A 99 8.11 -0.33 11.93
C ALA A 99 9.42 0.35 11.52
#